data_AF-A0A1F2VTG0-F1
#
_entry.id   AF-A0A1F2VTG0-F1
#
_cell.length_a   1.000
_cell.length_b   1.000
_cell.length_c   1.000
_cell.angle_alpha   90.00
_cell.angle_beta   90.00
_cell.angle_gamma   90.00
#
_symmetry.space_group_name_H-M   'P 1'
#
loop_
_entity.id
_entity.type
_entity.pdbx_description
1 polymer ?
#
loop_
_entity_poly.entity_id
_entity_poly.type
_entity_poly.pdbx_seq_one_letter_code
_entity_poly.pdbx_strand_id
1 'polypeptide(L)'
;MGDAGEGLIDAEARLQERMDELEESRKAQKDKGPKLDPEYARQLESLRLARTELQRQLEVTTHQTRRDQIGQAVAEIERRLAAMEPKKKKK
;
A
#
# COMPACT_ATOMS: atom_id res chain seq x y z
N MET A 1 -3.32 -4.36 -60.23
CA MET A 1 -3.28 -3.07 -59.52
C MET A 1 -3.24 -3.41 -58.05
N GLY A 2 -2.11 -3.14 -57.41
CA GLY A 2 -1.91 -3.48 -56.01
C GLY A 2 -2.77 -2.61 -55.14
N ASP A 3 -3.51 -3.24 -54.24
CA ASP A 3 -3.76 -2.63 -52.96
C ASP A 3 -2.99 -3.43 -51.91
N ALA A 4 -1.68 -3.24 -51.92
CA ALA A 4 -0.74 -3.80 -50.96
C ALA A 4 -0.43 -2.78 -49.84
N GLY A 5 -1.23 -1.70 -49.74
CA GLY A 5 -0.98 -0.56 -48.85
C GLY A 5 -1.92 -0.49 -47.65
N GLU A 6 -3.17 -0.94 -47.77
CA GLU A 6 -4.16 -0.79 -46.68
C GLU A 6 -3.87 -1.67 -45.44
N GLY A 7 -3.21 -2.82 -45.61
CA GLY A 7 -2.85 -3.71 -44.48
C GLY A 7 -1.60 -3.29 -43.68
N LEU A 8 -0.74 -2.44 -44.25
CA LEU A 8 0.49 -1.98 -43.59
C LEU A 8 0.20 -0.82 -42.62
N ILE A 9 -0.73 0.06 -43.00
CA ILE A 9 -1.22 1.16 -42.17
C ILE A 9 -1.87 0.61 -40.88
N ASP A 10 -2.60 -0.50 -41.01
CA ASP A 10 -3.26 -1.22 -39.91
C ASP A 10 -2.27 -1.93 -38.95
N ALA A 11 -1.15 -2.42 -39.47
CA ALA A 11 -0.14 -3.10 -38.68
C ALA A 11 0.70 -2.12 -37.86
N GLU A 12 1.05 -0.98 -38.46
CA GLU A 12 1.79 0.10 -37.78
C GLU A 12 0.91 0.81 -36.74
N ALA A 13 -0.36 1.04 -37.04
CA ALA A 13 -1.33 1.56 -36.07
C ALA A 13 -1.48 0.63 -34.85
N ARG A 14 -1.64 -0.69 -35.06
CA ARG A 14 -1.71 -1.67 -33.96
C ARG A 14 -0.42 -1.74 -33.14
N LEU A 15 0.74 -1.56 -33.78
CA LEU A 15 2.02 -1.52 -33.07
C LEU A 15 2.12 -0.26 -32.21
N GLN A 16 1.70 0.88 -32.74
CA GLN A 16 1.70 2.15 -32.04
C GLN A 16 0.77 2.12 -30.82
N GLU A 17 -0.45 1.60 -30.97
CA GLU A 17 -1.40 1.41 -29.86
C GLU A 17 -0.79 0.53 -28.75
N ARG A 18 -0.13 -0.56 -29.12
CA ARG A 18 0.60 -1.43 -28.17
C ARG A 18 1.74 -0.70 -27.46
N MET A 19 2.46 0.17 -28.16
CA MET A 19 3.56 0.94 -27.59
C MET A 19 3.02 2.01 -26.64
N ASP A 20 1.92 2.66 -26.98
CA ASP A 20 1.24 3.66 -26.15
C ASP A 20 0.68 3.01 -24.87
N GLU A 21 0.04 1.84 -24.97
CA GLU A 21 -0.38 1.03 -23.79
C GLU A 21 0.81 0.66 -22.87
N LEU A 22 1.95 0.30 -23.47
CA LEU A 22 3.18 -0.01 -22.72
C LEU A 22 3.82 1.22 -22.10
N GLU A 23 3.68 2.40 -22.71
CA GLU A 23 4.13 3.66 -22.14
C GLU A 23 3.21 4.13 -21.01
N GLU A 24 1.89 4.02 -21.17
CA GLU A 24 0.91 4.35 -20.14
C GLU A 24 1.07 3.46 -18.91
N SER A 25 1.27 2.15 -19.10
CA SER A 25 1.56 1.24 -17.99
C SER A 25 2.89 1.57 -17.31
N ARG A 26 3.93 1.96 -18.05
CA ARG A 26 5.20 2.44 -17.48
C ARG A 26 5.04 3.76 -16.73
N LYS A 27 4.25 4.70 -17.26
CA LYS A 27 3.94 5.98 -16.60
C LYS A 27 3.15 5.74 -15.31
N ALA A 28 2.12 4.90 -15.33
CA ALA A 28 1.35 4.50 -14.15
C ALA A 28 2.19 3.79 -13.08
N GLN A 29 3.20 3.01 -13.47
CA GLN A 29 4.16 2.42 -12.53
C GLN A 29 5.13 3.46 -11.93
N LYS A 30 5.52 4.47 -12.71
CA LYS A 30 6.39 5.57 -12.26
C LYS A 30 5.63 6.59 -11.40
N ASP A 31 4.33 6.78 -11.62
CA ASP A 31 3.44 7.70 -10.89
C ASP A 31 2.93 7.14 -9.55
N LYS A 32 3.47 6.03 -9.06
CA LYS A 32 3.19 5.51 -7.70
C LYS A 32 3.83 6.37 -6.61
N GLY A 33 3.57 7.68 -6.62
CA GLY A 33 3.85 8.64 -5.55
C GLY A 33 5.28 8.65 -5.01
N PRO A 34 5.57 9.42 -3.95
CA PRO A 34 6.77 9.18 -3.18
C PRO A 34 6.71 7.75 -2.64
N LYS A 35 7.69 6.91 -3.03
CA LYS A 35 7.92 5.61 -2.39
C LYS A 35 8.16 5.89 -0.91
N LEU A 36 7.14 5.65 -0.09
CA LEU A 36 7.28 5.62 1.36
C LEU A 36 8.48 4.72 1.66
N ASP A 37 9.35 5.13 2.58
CA ASP A 37 10.50 4.31 2.99
C ASP A 37 10.00 2.89 3.31
N PRO A 38 10.51 1.84 2.63
CA PRO A 38 10.01 0.49 2.79
C PRO A 38 10.10 -0.01 4.23
N GLU A 39 11.10 0.42 5.00
CA GLU A 39 11.21 0.05 6.42
C GLU A 39 10.15 0.76 7.25
N TYR A 40 9.86 2.03 6.94
CA TYR A 40 8.76 2.74 7.58
C TYR A 40 7.40 2.08 7.29
N ALA A 41 7.15 1.70 6.03
CA ALA A 41 5.93 1.00 5.62
C ALA A 41 5.77 -0.33 6.38
N ARG A 42 6.84 -1.12 6.41
CA ARG A 42 6.91 -2.41 7.11
C ARG A 42 6.68 -2.25 8.61
N GLN A 43 7.30 -1.26 9.25
CA GLN A 43 7.14 -1.02 10.67
C GLN A 43 5.71 -0.60 11.02
N LEU A 44 5.10 0.25 10.20
CA LEU A 44 3.70 0.68 10.37
C LEU A 44 2.73 -0.51 10.26
N GLU A 45 2.88 -1.35 9.24
CA GLU A 45 2.08 -2.58 9.11
C GLU A 45 2.30 -3.54 10.27
N SER A 46 3.54 -3.73 10.71
CA SER A 46 3.87 -4.62 11.83
C SER A 46 3.16 -4.16 13.11
N LEU A 47 3.15 -2.85 13.39
CA LEU A 47 2.42 -2.29 14.53
C LEU A 47 0.90 -2.46 14.40
N ARG A 48 0.35 -2.28 13.20
CA ARG A 48 -1.10 -2.50 12.95
C ARG A 48 -1.49 -3.95 13.20
N LEU A 49 -0.72 -4.91 12.68
CA LEU A 49 -0.96 -6.34 12.90
C LEU A 49 -0.86 -6.70 14.39
N ALA A 50 0.18 -6.20 15.08
CA ALA A 50 0.35 -6.44 16.51
C ALA A 50 -0.81 -5.86 17.32
N ARG A 51 -1.32 -4.67 16.98
CA ARG A 51 -2.52 -4.10 17.60
C ARG A 51 -3.74 -5.00 17.43
N THR A 52 -4.03 -5.43 16.20
CA THR A 52 -5.17 -6.30 15.89
C THR A 52 -5.10 -7.62 16.67
N GLU A 53 -3.93 -8.25 16.71
CA GLU A 53 -3.75 -9.51 17.43
C GLU A 53 -3.92 -9.33 18.95
N LEU A 54 -3.34 -8.29 19.56
CA LEU A 54 -3.52 -8.03 20.99
C LEU A 54 -4.96 -7.67 21.35
N GLN A 55 -5.68 -6.95 20.48
CA GLN A 55 -7.11 -6.68 20.67
C GLN A 55 -7.92 -7.98 20.66
N ARG A 56 -7.66 -8.87 19.69
CA ARG A 56 -8.28 -10.20 19.64
C ARG A 56 -8.00 -11.02 20.91
N GLN A 57 -6.76 -11.00 21.41
CA GLN A 57 -6.41 -11.66 22.66
C GLN A 57 -7.17 -11.07 23.85
N LEU A 58 -7.35 -9.75 23.90
CA LEU A 58 -8.08 -9.07 24.96
C LEU A 58 -9.56 -9.50 25.02
N GLU A 59 -10.19 -9.72 23.87
CA GLU A 59 -11.57 -10.18 23.76
C GLU A 59 -11.79 -11.56 24.39
N VAL A 60 -10.84 -12.48 24.21
CA VAL A 60 -10.95 -13.88 24.67
C VAL A 60 -10.30 -14.12 26.04
N THR A 61 -9.48 -13.19 26.55
CA THR A 61 -8.78 -13.37 27.82
C THR A 61 -9.70 -13.17 29.01
N THR A 62 -9.78 -14.18 29.87
CA THR A 62 -10.59 -14.18 31.10
C THR A 62 -9.81 -13.78 32.35
N HIS A 63 -8.49 -14.03 32.40
CA HIS A 63 -7.66 -13.72 33.58
C HIS A 63 -7.39 -12.22 33.71
N GLN A 64 -7.84 -11.59 34.80
CA GLN A 64 -7.84 -10.13 34.97
C GLN A 64 -6.45 -9.51 34.79
N THR A 65 -5.43 -10.00 35.50
CA THR A 65 -4.06 -9.45 35.38
C THR A 65 -3.52 -9.57 33.95
N ARG A 66 -3.93 -10.62 33.23
CA ARG A 66 -3.50 -10.81 31.84
C ARG A 66 -4.21 -9.81 30.91
N ARG A 67 -5.50 -9.53 31.16
CA ARG A 67 -6.24 -8.48 30.46
C ARG A 67 -5.57 -7.12 30.66
N ASP A 68 -5.18 -6.80 31.89
CA ASP A 68 -4.53 -5.52 32.21
C ASP A 68 -3.18 -5.37 31.47
N GLN A 69 -2.37 -6.43 31.47
CA GLN A 69 -1.11 -6.49 30.73
C GLN A 69 -1.32 -6.30 29.21
N ILE A 70 -2.29 -7.01 28.63
CA ILE A 70 -2.62 -6.88 27.20
C ILE A 70 -3.12 -5.47 26.91
N GLY A 71 -3.97 -4.89 27.76
CA GLY A 71 -4.47 -3.53 27.63
C GLY A 71 -3.35 -2.48 27.64
N GLN A 72 -2.37 -2.62 28.54
CA GLN A 72 -1.17 -1.76 28.56
C GLN A 72 -0.35 -1.89 27.27
N ALA A 73 -0.18 -3.12 26.76
CA ALA A 73 0.54 -3.36 25.52
C ALA A 73 -0.18 -2.76 24.29
N VAL A 74 -1.51 -2.85 24.23
CA VAL A 74 -2.32 -2.19 23.18
C VAL A 74 -2.11 -0.68 23.24
N ALA A 75 -2.21 -0.07 24.42
CA ALA A 75 -2.03 1.38 24.59
C ALA A 75 -0.64 1.87 24.16
N GLU A 76 0.40 1.10 24.42
CA GLU A 76 1.76 1.40 23.97
C GLU A 76 1.89 1.31 22.44
N ILE A 77 1.28 0.30 21.80
CA ILE A 77 1.26 0.21 20.33
C ILE A 77 0.51 1.39 19.71
N GLU A 78 -0.63 1.79 20.28
CA GLU A 78 -1.38 2.96 19.80
C GLU A 78 -0.58 4.25 19.92
N ARG A 79 0.19 4.43 21.00
CA ARG A 79 1.13 5.55 21.14
C ARG A 79 2.19 5.55 20.04
N ARG A 80 2.79 4.39 19.73
CA ARG A 80 3.79 4.26 18.66
C ARG A 80 3.21 4.52 17.28
N LEU A 81 2.02 4.00 16.99
CA LEU A 81 1.30 4.27 15.75
C LEU A 81 1.03 5.77 15.59
N ALA A 82 0.55 6.44 16.63
CA ALA A 82 0.32 7.89 16.60
C ALA A 82 1.61 8.72 16.43
N ALA A 83 2.75 8.22 16.93
CA ALA A 83 4.05 8.84 16.73
C ALA A 83 4.60 8.66 15.30
N MET A 84 4.24 7.55 14.64
CA MET A 84 4.62 7.29 13.26
C MET A 84 3.76 8.05 12.26
N GLU A 85 2.44 8.11 12.46
CA GLU A 85 1.57 8.81 11.50
C GLU A 85 1.99 10.27 11.31
N PRO A 86 2.21 10.71 10.05
CA PRO A 86 2.65 12.08 9.80
C PRO A 86 1.57 13.02 10.31
N LYS A 87 1.92 13.87 11.30
CA LYS A 87 1.03 14.93 11.77
C LYS A 87 0.62 15.76 10.57
N LYS A 88 -0.63 15.64 10.12
CA LYS A 88 -1.19 16.45 9.03
C LYS A 88 -0.93 17.91 9.41
N LYS A 89 -0.01 18.58 8.72
CA LYS A 89 0.18 20.03 8.85
C LYS A 89 -1.15 20.65 8.44
N LYS A 90 -1.84 21.30 9.37
CA LYS A 90 -2.98 22.16 9.04
C LYS A 90 -2.43 23.26 8.10
N LYS A 91 -2.93 23.31 6.87
CA LYS A 91 -2.75 24.47 5.99
C LYS A 91 -3.57 25.63 6.52
#